data_AF-A0AB73BPY0-F1
#
_entry.id   AF-A0AB73BPY0-F1
#
_cell.length_a   1.000
_cell.length_b   1.000
_cell.length_c   1.000
_cell.angle_alpha   90.00
_cell.angle_beta   90.00
_cell.angle_gamma   90.00
#
_symmetry.space_group_name_H-M   'P 1'
#
loop_
_entity.id
_entity.type
_entity.pdbx_description
1 polymer ?
#
loop_
_entity_poly.entity_id
_entity_poly.type
_entity_poly.pdbx_seq_one_letter_code
_entity_poly.pdbx_strand_id
1 'polypeptide(L)'
;MRKQNKWTIAIASALIGISVYATSVQAAEVNGNVTTSQSNETTSATYNKADYFLRKPQIIRVKHTTTAYKDVELTNSAREVKSGEHFLVKSLVKSEGQAPVVKTTSGLYIPAKTNLLASVKGYQNPKGYHKVHYTQVKPYGQVGYNLYRGYEGIKTWKVMHRLGTWVGQNYYNQATYNAVKNFQRKHHLAATGNVNLKTWQKLGFSKASWYGIDSYIAPLGAQAWQGRSAHIEAMIKQAYKYMGQPWLAGCSSSPVYGVDCSGLVMQSLYAGGISPIPTSSIGHAHPGNEWNSRNLWADRHLKRVPYSQRRRGDLVFYYQPGTHIIWHVAIYLGENRVIESWPPRVMVQPIVNSQRNVIAGIKRPFI
;
A
#
# COMPACT_ATOMS: atom_id res chain seq x y z
N MET A 1 31.24 -4.23 57.87
CA MET A 1 30.68 -5.21 58.85
C MET A 1 29.16 -5.11 58.85
N ARG A 2 28.46 -6.27 58.93
CA ARG A 2 27.00 -6.54 58.77
C ARG A 2 26.54 -6.65 57.30
N LYS A 3 26.53 -7.83 56.66
CA LYS A 3 25.74 -9.10 56.77
C LYS A 3 24.26 -9.00 56.33
N GLN A 4 23.95 -9.86 55.34
CA GLN A 4 22.68 -10.57 55.04
C GLN A 4 21.54 -9.77 54.37
N ASN A 5 20.81 -10.24 53.33
CA ASN A 5 20.49 -11.59 52.85
C ASN A 5 20.40 -11.68 51.30
N LYS A 6 20.86 -12.81 50.75
CA LYS A 6 20.60 -13.26 49.37
C LYS A 6 19.34 -14.13 49.37
N TRP A 7 18.40 -13.87 48.47
CA TRP A 7 17.33 -14.80 48.13
C TRP A 7 17.65 -15.50 46.81
N THR A 8 17.87 -16.81 46.91
CA THR A 8 18.04 -17.78 45.83
C THR A 8 16.66 -18.33 45.48
N ILE A 9 16.26 -18.27 44.21
CA ILE A 9 15.17 -19.11 43.68
C ILE A 9 15.75 -19.89 42.49
N ALA A 10 15.95 -21.18 42.73
CA ALA A 10 16.31 -22.17 41.73
C ALA A 10 15.03 -22.62 41.00
N ILE A 11 15.05 -22.63 39.67
CA ILE A 11 14.03 -23.29 38.85
C ILE A 11 14.53 -24.69 38.55
N ALA A 12 13.74 -25.68 38.96
CA ALA A 12 13.96 -27.10 38.72
C ALA A 12 13.86 -27.42 37.22
N SER A 13 14.96 -27.90 36.66
CA SER A 13 14.99 -28.66 35.42
C SER A 13 15.07 -30.14 35.78
N ALA A 14 14.11 -30.95 35.35
CA ALA A 14 14.24 -32.41 35.40
C ALA A 14 13.54 -33.04 34.19
N LEU A 15 14.35 -33.39 33.19
CA LEU A 15 14.04 -34.40 32.18
C LEU A 15 15.12 -35.47 32.35
N ILE A 16 14.76 -36.58 33.00
CA ILE A 16 15.56 -37.80 33.05
C ILE A 16 14.66 -38.90 32.49
N GLY A 17 15.00 -39.38 31.30
CA GLY A 17 14.56 -40.68 30.81
C GLY A 17 15.74 -41.64 30.93
N ILE A 18 15.78 -42.41 32.02
CA ILE A 18 16.68 -43.56 32.19
C ILE A 18 15.99 -44.78 31.58
N SER A 19 16.71 -45.48 30.71
CA SER A 19 16.38 -46.81 30.22
C SER A 19 16.39 -47.83 31.36
N VAL A 20 15.28 -48.54 31.57
CA VAL A 20 15.23 -49.72 32.46
C VAL A 20 15.03 -50.96 31.59
N TYR A 21 16.07 -51.80 31.53
CA TYR A 21 15.92 -53.20 31.15
C TYR A 21 15.53 -53.98 32.40
N ALA A 22 14.43 -54.72 32.33
CA ALA A 22 14.09 -55.75 33.31
C ALA A 22 14.24 -57.12 32.64
N THR A 23 15.20 -57.91 33.10
CA THR A 23 15.33 -59.33 32.81
C THR A 23 14.78 -60.14 33.98
N SER A 24 13.90 -61.10 33.72
CA SER A 24 13.63 -62.24 34.60
C SER A 24 13.69 -63.53 33.78
N VAL A 25 14.36 -64.54 34.36
CA VAL A 25 14.94 -65.74 33.74
C VAL A 25 13.99 -66.93 33.81
N GLN A 26 13.95 -67.78 32.78
CA GLN A 26 13.86 -69.25 32.90
C GLN A 26 14.40 -69.91 31.60
N ALA A 27 15.17 -70.98 31.77
CA ALA A 27 16.01 -71.62 30.75
C ALA A 27 15.24 -72.50 29.72
N ALA A 28 15.73 -72.54 28.46
CA ALA A 28 16.01 -73.76 27.67
C ALA A 28 16.56 -73.43 26.25
N GLU A 29 17.74 -73.99 25.97
CA GLU A 29 18.31 -74.49 24.70
C GLU A 29 18.17 -73.78 23.32
N VAL A 30 19.36 -73.50 22.76
CA VAL A 30 19.85 -73.77 21.39
C VAL A 30 19.52 -72.82 20.21
N ASN A 31 20.61 -72.22 19.69
CA ASN A 31 20.96 -71.77 18.33
C ASN A 31 19.94 -71.01 17.45
N GLY A 32 20.26 -69.75 17.15
CA GLY A 32 19.76 -69.04 15.97
C GLY A 32 20.25 -67.60 15.89
N ASN A 33 21.00 -67.26 14.84
CA ASN A 33 21.54 -65.92 14.56
C ASN A 33 20.47 -64.81 14.68
N VAL A 34 20.71 -63.84 15.56
CA VAL A 34 19.94 -62.59 15.65
C VAL A 34 20.60 -61.53 14.77
N THR A 35 20.04 -61.30 13.59
CA THR A 35 20.28 -60.08 12.81
C THR A 35 19.37 -58.99 13.36
N THR A 36 19.94 -58.00 14.06
CA THR A 36 19.20 -56.87 14.62
C THR A 36 18.89 -55.86 13.50
N SER A 37 17.66 -55.87 12.99
CA SER A 37 17.15 -54.79 12.15
C SER A 37 16.72 -53.64 13.04
N GLN A 38 17.54 -52.58 13.12
CA GLN A 38 17.10 -51.31 13.70
C GLN A 38 16.12 -50.63 12.74
N SER A 39 14.82 -50.71 13.05
CA SER A 39 13.82 -49.83 12.47
C SER A 39 13.91 -48.46 13.14
N ASN A 40 14.32 -47.45 12.38
CA ASN A 40 14.13 -46.05 12.76
C ASN A 40 12.62 -45.72 12.70
N GLU A 41 11.89 -46.01 13.77
CA GLU A 41 10.55 -45.47 13.96
C GLU A 41 10.64 -43.96 14.17
N THR A 42 10.42 -43.23 13.08
CA THR A 42 10.15 -41.80 13.15
C THR A 42 8.76 -41.65 13.74
N THR A 43 8.67 -41.37 15.04
CA THR A 43 7.43 -41.01 15.72
C THR A 43 6.89 -39.71 15.13
N SER A 44 6.14 -39.83 14.01
CA SER A 44 5.37 -38.72 13.46
C SER A 44 4.32 -38.34 14.50
N ALA A 45 4.48 -37.17 15.12
CA ALA A 45 3.48 -36.64 16.03
C ALA A 45 2.13 -36.53 15.30
N THR A 46 1.23 -37.46 15.60
CA THR A 46 -0.10 -37.54 14.98
C THR A 46 -0.93 -36.36 15.49
N TYR A 47 -1.12 -35.34 14.66
CA TYR A 47 -2.03 -34.24 14.96
C TYR A 47 -3.39 -34.49 14.31
N ASN A 48 -4.46 -34.04 14.97
CA ASN A 48 -5.80 -34.10 14.38
C ASN A 48 -5.93 -33.02 13.30
N LYS A 49 -6.06 -33.43 12.03
CA LYS A 49 -6.19 -32.52 10.88
C LYS A 49 -7.41 -31.59 10.98
N ALA A 50 -8.46 -31.99 11.71
CA ALA A 50 -9.67 -31.18 11.89
C ALA A 50 -9.43 -29.90 12.71
N ASP A 51 -8.40 -29.88 13.55
CA ASP A 51 -8.10 -28.74 14.43
C ASP A 51 -7.39 -27.59 13.71
N TYR A 52 -7.03 -27.76 12.43
CA TYR A 52 -6.19 -26.84 11.68
C TYR A 52 -6.86 -26.35 10.41
N PHE A 53 -6.41 -25.19 9.90
CA PHE A 53 -6.87 -24.71 8.60
C PHE A 53 -6.54 -25.70 7.49
N LEU A 54 -7.57 -26.13 6.76
CA LEU A 54 -7.42 -26.98 5.58
C LEU A 54 -6.99 -26.19 4.34
N ARG A 55 -7.43 -24.93 4.23
CA ARG A 55 -7.11 -24.03 3.12
C ARG A 55 -6.46 -22.77 3.67
N LYS A 56 -5.58 -22.16 2.88
CA LYS A 56 -4.94 -20.89 3.24
C LYS A 56 -6.02 -19.81 3.41
N PRO A 57 -6.23 -19.26 4.63
CA PRO A 57 -7.05 -18.06 4.78
C PRO A 57 -6.32 -16.86 4.19
N GLN A 58 -7.04 -15.83 3.75
CA GLN A 58 -6.40 -14.59 3.27
C GLN A 58 -5.96 -13.70 4.45
N ILE A 59 -6.80 -13.63 5.47
CA ILE A 59 -6.60 -12.84 6.69
C ILE A 59 -6.94 -13.75 7.87
N ILE A 60 -6.11 -13.70 8.91
CA ILE A 60 -6.41 -14.34 10.19
C ILE A 60 -6.62 -13.28 11.27
N ARG A 61 -7.47 -13.59 12.24
CA ARG A 61 -7.58 -12.90 13.52
C ARG A 61 -7.20 -13.86 14.64
N VAL A 62 -6.33 -13.42 15.54
CA VAL A 62 -5.93 -14.18 16.73
C VAL A 62 -7.10 -14.19 17.72
N LYS A 63 -7.58 -15.37 18.11
CA LYS A 63 -8.68 -15.54 19.08
C LYS A 63 -8.17 -15.52 20.51
N HIS A 64 -7.05 -16.19 20.76
CA HIS A 64 -6.40 -16.26 22.06
C HIS A 64 -4.93 -15.89 21.91
N THR A 65 -4.36 -15.16 22.88
CA THR A 65 -2.96 -14.78 22.86
C THR A 65 -2.08 -16.02 22.70
N THR A 66 -1.10 -15.95 21.81
CA THR A 66 -0.18 -17.06 21.51
C THR A 66 1.19 -16.53 21.11
N THR A 67 2.19 -17.39 21.18
CA THR A 67 3.51 -17.11 20.61
C THR A 67 3.46 -17.16 19.09
N ALA A 68 4.11 -16.19 18.45
CA ALA A 68 4.49 -16.22 17.06
C ALA A 68 6.01 -16.44 16.94
N TYR A 69 6.44 -17.09 15.86
CA TYR A 69 7.79 -17.63 15.70
C TYR A 69 8.49 -17.05 14.47
N LYS A 70 9.82 -17.19 14.43
CA LYS A 70 10.67 -16.77 13.30
C LYS A 70 10.86 -17.88 12.25
N ASP A 71 10.58 -19.12 12.62
CA ASP A 71 10.77 -20.34 11.83
C ASP A 71 9.48 -21.18 11.79
N VAL A 72 9.43 -22.12 10.84
CA VAL A 72 8.22 -22.93 10.60
C VAL A 72 8.09 -24.09 11.59
N GLU A 73 9.20 -24.51 12.17
CA GLU A 73 9.31 -25.57 13.18
C GLU A 73 8.78 -25.11 14.54
N LEU A 74 8.48 -23.82 14.69
CA LEU A 74 7.97 -23.20 15.91
C LEU A 74 8.94 -23.31 17.09
N THR A 75 10.24 -23.21 16.81
CA THR A 75 11.31 -23.38 17.81
C THR A 75 11.87 -22.04 18.29
N ASN A 76 11.99 -21.04 17.42
CA ASN A 76 12.53 -19.72 17.76
C ASN A 76 11.40 -18.71 17.91
N SER A 77 11.04 -18.43 19.17
CA SER A 77 10.03 -17.43 19.52
C SER A 77 10.40 -16.04 18.97
N ALA A 78 9.45 -15.38 18.32
CA ALA A 78 9.59 -14.01 17.83
C ALA A 78 8.99 -13.00 18.82
N ARG A 79 7.70 -13.16 19.12
CA ARG A 79 6.95 -12.36 20.09
C ARG A 79 5.61 -13.01 20.41
N GLU A 80 4.96 -12.56 21.47
CA GLU A 80 3.54 -12.82 21.66
C GLU A 80 2.70 -12.01 20.67
N VAL A 81 1.66 -12.63 20.15
CA VAL A 81 0.58 -12.00 19.38
C VAL A 81 -0.69 -12.04 20.23
N LYS A 82 -1.28 -10.87 20.46
CA LYS A 82 -2.42 -10.72 21.37
C LYS A 82 -3.73 -11.12 20.69
N SER A 83 -4.69 -11.54 21.49
CA SER A 83 -6.09 -11.68 21.03
C SER A 83 -6.56 -10.40 20.33
N GLY A 84 -7.23 -10.55 19.19
CA GLY A 84 -7.70 -9.45 18.35
C GLY A 84 -6.69 -8.94 17.32
N GLU A 85 -5.41 -9.32 17.39
CA GLU A 85 -4.45 -9.00 16.33
C GLU A 85 -4.84 -9.69 15.02
N HIS A 86 -4.55 -9.02 13.89
CA HIS A 86 -4.87 -9.50 12.55
C HIS A 86 -3.61 -9.57 11.69
N PHE A 87 -3.58 -10.54 10.79
CA PHE A 87 -2.47 -10.71 9.85
C PHE A 87 -2.97 -11.08 8.47
N LEU A 88 -2.34 -10.51 7.45
CA LEU A 88 -2.39 -11.06 6.11
C LEU A 88 -1.55 -12.34 6.07
N VAL A 89 -2.07 -13.35 5.38
CA VAL A 89 -1.40 -14.65 5.27
C VAL A 89 -0.66 -14.75 3.94
N LYS A 90 0.65 -14.99 4.03
CA LYS A 90 1.51 -15.26 2.89
C LYS A 90 1.32 -16.70 2.39
N SER A 91 1.37 -17.67 3.29
CA SER A 91 1.19 -19.09 2.97
C SER A 91 0.67 -19.88 4.17
N LEU A 92 0.09 -21.04 3.89
CA LEU A 92 -0.20 -22.09 4.86
C LEU A 92 0.79 -23.22 4.58
N VAL A 93 1.77 -23.41 5.45
CA VAL A 93 2.80 -24.44 5.30
C VAL A 93 2.27 -25.76 5.84
N LYS A 94 2.44 -26.82 5.06
CA LYS A 94 2.08 -28.19 5.41
C LYS A 94 3.27 -29.08 5.06
N SER A 95 3.77 -29.79 6.05
CA SER A 95 4.81 -30.81 5.88
C SER A 95 4.25 -32.15 6.33
N GLU A 96 4.73 -33.23 5.74
CA GLU A 96 4.33 -34.58 6.13
C GLU A 96 4.69 -34.83 7.61
N GLY A 97 3.76 -35.43 8.35
CA GLY A 97 3.94 -35.68 9.79
C GLY A 97 3.92 -34.45 10.70
N GLN A 98 3.77 -33.22 10.18
CA GLN A 98 3.81 -31.99 10.97
C GLN A 98 2.50 -31.18 10.92
N ALA A 99 2.18 -30.55 12.05
CA ALA A 99 1.03 -29.66 12.18
C ALA A 99 1.14 -28.44 11.23
N PRO A 100 0.07 -28.03 10.55
CA PRO A 100 0.11 -26.88 9.65
C PRO A 100 0.43 -25.57 10.36
N VAL A 101 1.18 -24.70 9.69
CA VAL A 101 1.62 -23.40 10.21
C VAL A 101 1.25 -22.27 9.24
N VAL A 102 0.68 -21.20 9.77
CA VAL A 102 0.43 -19.98 9.02
C VAL A 102 1.69 -19.14 8.97
N LYS A 103 2.16 -18.82 7.76
CA LYS A 103 3.18 -17.79 7.53
C LYS A 103 2.49 -16.48 7.16
N THR A 104 2.68 -15.46 7.99
CA THR A 104 2.14 -14.11 7.78
C THR A 104 2.99 -13.32 6.76
N THR A 105 2.44 -12.24 6.20
CA THR A 105 3.21 -11.35 5.31
C THR A 105 4.31 -10.58 6.04
N SER A 106 4.21 -10.42 7.36
CA SER A 106 5.27 -9.85 8.20
C SER A 106 6.40 -10.84 8.51
N GLY A 107 6.32 -12.08 8.02
CA GLY A 107 7.35 -13.10 8.23
C GLY A 107 7.19 -13.92 9.51
N LEU A 108 6.15 -13.66 10.31
CA LEU A 108 5.84 -14.46 11.50
C LEU A 108 5.18 -15.78 11.15
N TYR A 109 5.49 -16.81 11.92
CA TYR A 109 4.88 -18.14 11.87
C TYR A 109 3.98 -18.34 13.09
N ILE A 110 2.76 -18.85 12.88
CA ILE A 110 1.78 -19.08 13.95
C ILE A 110 1.12 -20.45 13.71
N PRO A 111 0.91 -21.29 14.74
CA PRO A 111 0.17 -22.55 14.58
C PRO A 111 -1.17 -22.31 13.88
N ALA A 112 -1.47 -23.08 12.84
CA ALA A 112 -2.69 -22.87 12.04
C ALA A 112 -3.96 -23.42 12.70
N LYS A 113 -4.01 -23.50 14.03
CA LYS A 113 -5.11 -24.08 14.79
C LYS A 113 -6.35 -23.18 14.68
N THR A 114 -7.51 -23.77 14.38
CA THR A 114 -8.80 -23.05 14.24
C THR A 114 -9.39 -22.62 15.58
N ASN A 115 -9.01 -23.28 16.68
CA ASN A 115 -9.34 -22.80 18.02
C ASN A 115 -8.57 -21.51 18.37
N LEU A 116 -7.34 -21.36 17.85
CA LEU A 116 -6.45 -20.23 18.08
C LEU A 116 -6.67 -19.07 17.10
N LEU A 117 -6.97 -19.38 15.84
CA LEU A 117 -7.07 -18.41 14.75
C LEU A 117 -8.44 -18.50 14.08
N ALA A 118 -9.02 -17.35 13.77
CA ALA A 118 -10.20 -17.24 12.92
C ALA A 118 -9.78 -16.76 11.52
N SER A 119 -10.28 -17.40 10.47
CA SER A 119 -10.25 -16.82 9.12
C SER A 119 -11.28 -15.70 9.07
N VAL A 120 -10.88 -14.50 8.62
CA VAL A 120 -11.76 -13.34 8.55
C VAL A 120 -11.77 -12.72 7.16
N LYS A 121 -12.89 -12.09 6.82
CA LYS A 121 -13.06 -11.38 5.55
C LYS A 121 -12.59 -9.92 5.70
N GLY A 122 -11.75 -9.48 4.77
CA GLY A 122 -11.36 -8.08 4.68
C GLY A 122 -12.47 -7.19 4.10
N TYR A 123 -12.45 -5.91 4.43
CA TYR A 123 -13.26 -4.90 3.78
C TYR A 123 -12.94 -4.84 2.29
N GLN A 124 -13.98 -4.90 1.48
CA GLN A 124 -13.82 -4.97 0.04
C GLN A 124 -15.07 -4.44 -0.66
N ASN A 125 -14.86 -3.60 -1.67
CA ASN A 125 -15.94 -3.15 -2.54
C ASN A 125 -16.56 -4.35 -3.30
N PRO A 126 -17.86 -4.28 -3.66
CA PRO A 126 -18.52 -5.32 -4.47
C PRO A 126 -17.84 -5.56 -5.82
N LYS A 127 -18.18 -6.67 -6.49
CA LYS A 127 -17.74 -6.93 -7.87
C LYS A 127 -18.23 -5.80 -8.79
N GLY A 128 -17.41 -5.43 -9.77
CA GLY A 128 -17.71 -4.34 -10.72
C GLY A 128 -17.21 -2.95 -10.30
N TYR A 129 -16.66 -2.82 -9.09
CA TYR A 129 -16.03 -1.60 -8.60
C TYR A 129 -14.55 -1.81 -8.30
N HIS A 130 -13.80 -0.71 -8.16
CA HIS A 130 -12.39 -0.76 -7.81
C HIS A 130 -12.17 -1.58 -6.55
N LYS A 131 -11.22 -2.51 -6.63
CA LYS A 131 -10.89 -3.36 -5.49
C LYS A 131 -10.01 -2.59 -4.52
N VAL A 132 -10.31 -2.72 -3.24
CA VAL A 132 -9.44 -2.24 -2.17
C VAL A 132 -8.22 -3.16 -2.10
N HIS A 133 -7.04 -2.57 -2.24
CA HIS A 133 -5.75 -3.22 -2.07
C HIS A 133 -5.48 -3.45 -0.58
N TYR A 134 -5.04 -4.66 -0.24
CA TYR A 134 -4.70 -5.03 1.14
C TYR A 134 -3.22 -4.76 1.46
N THR A 135 -2.42 -4.52 0.43
CA THR A 135 -1.00 -4.19 0.53
C THR A 135 -0.72 -2.91 -0.25
N GLN A 136 0.48 -2.35 -0.08
CA GLN A 136 0.87 -1.11 -0.74
C GLN A 136 0.55 -1.14 -2.24
N VAL A 137 -0.23 -0.14 -2.69
CA VAL A 137 -0.52 0.04 -4.11
C VAL A 137 0.79 0.29 -4.85
N LYS A 138 0.99 -0.42 -5.96
CA LYS A 138 2.15 -0.25 -6.82
C LYS A 138 1.89 0.82 -7.88
N PRO A 139 2.91 1.60 -8.29
CA PRO A 139 2.77 2.54 -9.38
C PRO A 139 2.44 1.80 -10.69
N TYR A 140 1.67 2.45 -11.56
CA TYR A 140 1.25 1.91 -12.86
C TYR A 140 1.82 2.77 -13.99
N GLY A 141 2.55 2.15 -14.92
CA GLY A 141 3.25 2.82 -16.02
C GLY A 141 4.78 2.73 -15.91
N GLN A 142 5.47 3.31 -16.90
CA GLN A 142 6.93 3.31 -16.96
C GLN A 142 7.51 4.56 -16.27
N VAL A 143 8.34 4.34 -15.25
CA VAL A 143 9.06 5.42 -14.56
C VAL A 143 10.34 5.79 -15.29
N GLY A 144 10.80 7.02 -15.09
CA GLY A 144 12.07 7.47 -15.67
C GLY A 144 12.04 7.68 -17.19
N TYR A 145 10.92 8.19 -17.68
CA TYR A 145 10.71 8.59 -19.08
C TYR A 145 11.32 9.96 -19.40
N ASN A 146 11.69 10.17 -20.66
CA ASN A 146 12.17 11.47 -21.17
C ASN A 146 11.06 12.51 -21.16
N LEU A 147 11.39 13.76 -20.83
CA LEU A 147 10.45 14.88 -20.97
C LEU A 147 10.53 15.46 -22.37
N TYR A 148 9.36 15.65 -22.96
CA TYR A 148 9.17 16.26 -24.28
C TYR A 148 8.33 17.52 -24.16
N ARG A 149 8.31 18.31 -25.24
CA ARG A 149 7.35 19.40 -25.38
C ARG A 149 5.92 18.86 -25.23
N GLY A 150 5.09 19.58 -24.50
CA GLY A 150 3.71 19.19 -24.18
C GLY A 150 3.54 18.51 -22.81
N TYR A 151 4.62 18.10 -22.14
CA TYR A 151 4.53 17.49 -20.82
C TYR A 151 4.21 18.54 -19.74
N GLU A 152 3.53 18.09 -18.68
CA GLU A 152 3.25 18.88 -17.48
C GLU A 152 3.95 18.26 -16.26
N GLY A 153 3.45 18.52 -15.04
CA GLY A 153 3.89 17.82 -13.84
C GLY A 153 5.14 18.40 -13.17
N ILE A 154 5.59 17.71 -12.12
CA ILE A 154 6.67 18.17 -11.24
C ILE A 154 8.02 18.20 -11.95
N LYS A 155 8.28 17.23 -12.84
CA LYS A 155 9.54 17.21 -13.59
C LYS A 155 9.65 18.41 -14.53
N THR A 156 8.57 18.73 -15.25
CA THR A 156 8.48 19.94 -16.08
C THR A 156 8.66 21.20 -15.24
N TRP A 157 7.93 21.30 -14.11
CA TRP A 157 8.08 22.42 -13.18
C TRP A 157 9.54 22.62 -12.75
N LYS A 158 10.26 21.55 -12.36
CA LYS A 158 11.68 21.62 -11.97
C LYS A 158 12.58 22.11 -13.10
N VAL A 159 12.40 21.58 -14.33
CA VAL A 159 13.20 21.98 -15.50
C VAL A 159 12.97 23.45 -15.83
N MET A 160 11.72 23.89 -15.86
CA MET A 160 11.37 25.28 -16.18
C MET A 160 11.95 26.26 -15.15
N HIS A 161 11.90 25.93 -13.86
CA HIS A 161 12.51 26.75 -12.81
C HIS A 161 14.04 26.80 -12.93
N ARG A 162 14.69 25.67 -13.23
CA ARG A 162 16.15 25.62 -13.40
C ARG A 162 16.63 26.44 -14.59
N LEU A 163 15.81 26.55 -15.64
CA LEU A 163 16.16 27.24 -16.89
C LEU A 163 15.53 28.63 -17.01
N GLY A 164 14.80 29.09 -16.00
CA GLY A 164 14.17 30.42 -16.00
C GLY A 164 13.05 30.60 -17.02
N THR A 165 12.36 29.52 -17.42
CA THR A 165 11.28 29.57 -18.42
C THR A 165 9.88 29.48 -17.83
N TRP A 166 9.77 29.41 -16.50
CA TRP A 166 8.49 29.34 -15.80
C TRP A 166 7.78 30.71 -15.75
N VAL A 167 6.54 30.75 -16.23
CA VAL A 167 5.71 31.97 -16.33
C VAL A 167 4.33 31.78 -15.69
N GLY A 168 4.26 31.06 -14.56
CA GLY A 168 2.99 30.79 -13.86
C GLY A 168 2.31 29.47 -14.23
N GLN A 169 2.83 28.73 -15.21
CA GLN A 169 2.29 27.44 -15.65
C GLN A 169 3.42 26.42 -15.81
N ASN A 170 3.20 25.18 -15.37
CA ASN A 170 4.17 24.10 -15.46
C ASN A 170 3.95 23.22 -16.70
N TYR A 171 3.89 23.86 -17.87
CA TYR A 171 3.73 23.24 -19.18
C TYR A 171 5.00 23.38 -20.01
N TYR A 172 5.53 22.26 -20.53
CA TYR A 172 6.76 22.20 -21.31
C TYR A 172 6.52 22.77 -22.71
N ASN A 173 6.58 24.09 -22.82
CA ASN A 173 6.32 24.84 -24.05
C ASN A 173 7.55 24.97 -24.96
N GLN A 174 7.39 25.71 -26.07
CA GLN A 174 8.46 25.96 -27.03
C GLN A 174 9.66 26.72 -26.43
N ALA A 175 9.42 27.67 -25.53
CA ALA A 175 10.49 28.42 -24.87
C ALA A 175 11.35 27.48 -24.01
N THR A 176 10.73 26.58 -23.25
CA THR A 176 11.42 25.57 -22.45
C THR A 176 12.21 24.59 -23.33
N TYR A 177 11.63 24.16 -24.45
CA TYR A 177 12.32 23.33 -25.44
C TYR A 177 13.59 24.01 -25.98
N ASN A 178 13.51 25.29 -26.37
CA ASN A 178 14.65 26.06 -26.85
C ASN A 178 15.71 26.26 -25.75
N ALA A 179 15.29 26.52 -24.51
CA ALA A 179 16.17 26.68 -23.36
C ALA A 179 16.92 25.38 -23.05
N VAL A 180 16.24 24.22 -23.06
CA VAL A 180 16.87 22.91 -22.89
C VAL A 180 17.87 22.64 -24.02
N LYS A 181 17.52 22.95 -25.27
CA LYS A 181 18.41 22.80 -26.42
C LYS A 181 19.69 23.64 -26.26
N ASN A 182 19.55 24.89 -25.81
CA ASN A 182 20.69 25.79 -25.55
C ASN A 182 21.56 25.29 -24.38
N PHE A 183 20.92 24.85 -23.29
CA PHE A 183 21.60 24.23 -22.16
C PHE A 183 22.41 23.01 -22.59
N GLN A 184 21.82 22.12 -23.39
CA GLN A 184 22.49 20.94 -23.91
C GLN A 184 23.73 21.30 -24.74
N ARG A 185 23.63 22.27 -25.65
CA ARG A 185 24.80 22.77 -26.44
C ARG A 185 25.90 23.29 -25.52
N LYS A 186 25.55 24.15 -24.56
CA LYS A 186 26.51 24.75 -23.61
C LYS A 186 27.23 23.70 -22.75
N HIS A 187 26.61 22.54 -22.54
CA HIS A 187 27.14 21.46 -21.72
C HIS A 187 27.62 20.25 -22.52
N HIS A 188 27.85 20.40 -23.83
CA HIS A 188 28.34 19.35 -24.73
C HIS A 188 27.48 18.07 -24.71
N LEU A 189 26.16 18.23 -24.54
CA LEU A 189 25.17 17.17 -24.70
C LEU A 189 24.53 17.26 -26.09
N ALA A 190 23.95 16.16 -26.56
CA ALA A 190 23.12 16.18 -27.77
C ALA A 190 21.97 17.17 -27.62
N ALA A 191 21.91 18.19 -28.47
CA ALA A 191 20.97 19.30 -28.42
C ALA A 191 19.60 18.93 -29.02
N THR A 192 18.91 17.97 -28.38
CA THR A 192 17.61 17.45 -28.83
C THR A 192 16.43 18.34 -28.40
N GLY A 193 16.63 19.18 -27.37
CA GLY A 193 15.56 19.94 -26.70
C GLY A 193 14.66 19.10 -25.79
N ASN A 194 14.91 17.79 -25.70
CA ASN A 194 14.25 16.86 -24.80
C ASN A 194 15.11 16.62 -23.56
N VAL A 195 14.50 16.47 -22.38
CA VAL A 195 15.25 16.15 -21.17
C VAL A 195 15.25 14.64 -20.98
N ASN A 196 16.39 14.00 -21.25
CA ASN A 196 16.67 12.62 -20.84
C ASN A 196 17.41 12.60 -19.49
N LEU A 197 17.68 11.41 -18.94
CA LEU A 197 18.37 11.26 -17.65
C LEU A 197 19.74 11.99 -17.60
N LYS A 198 20.53 11.94 -18.69
CA LYS A 198 21.82 12.65 -18.75
C LYS A 198 21.64 14.17 -18.63
N THR A 199 20.67 14.73 -19.36
CA THR A 199 20.32 16.16 -19.29
C THR A 199 19.79 16.53 -17.91
N TRP A 200 18.92 15.70 -17.34
CA TRP A 200 18.36 15.86 -15.99
C TRP A 200 19.44 15.93 -14.90
N GLN A 201 20.41 15.03 -14.96
CA GLN A 201 21.55 15.04 -14.03
C GLN A 201 22.44 16.26 -14.23
N LYS A 202 22.69 16.66 -15.49
CA LYS A 202 23.49 17.85 -15.79
C LYS A 202 22.80 19.14 -15.34
N LEU A 203 21.46 19.18 -15.34
CA LEU A 203 20.65 20.25 -14.74
C LEU A 203 20.76 20.29 -13.20
N GLY A 204 21.50 19.36 -12.57
CA GLY A 204 21.75 19.33 -11.13
C GLY A 204 20.70 18.55 -10.33
N PHE A 205 19.91 17.70 -10.98
CA PHE A 205 18.92 16.85 -10.30
C PHE A 205 19.43 15.42 -10.13
N SER A 206 18.99 14.74 -9.06
CA SER A 206 19.47 13.38 -8.77
C SER A 206 18.80 12.32 -9.66
N LYS A 207 19.52 11.22 -9.93
CA LYS A 207 18.95 10.02 -10.55
C LYS A 207 17.77 9.45 -9.73
N ALA A 208 17.83 9.55 -8.40
CA ALA A 208 16.72 9.15 -7.54
C ALA A 208 15.44 9.96 -7.86
N SER A 209 15.53 11.28 -8.03
CA SER A 209 14.37 12.12 -8.37
C SER A 209 13.79 11.82 -9.76
N TRP A 210 14.62 11.37 -10.71
CA TRP A 210 14.19 10.98 -12.05
C TRP A 210 13.17 9.83 -12.03
N TYR A 211 13.36 8.86 -11.13
CA TYR A 211 12.45 7.73 -10.96
C TYR A 211 11.42 7.98 -9.86
N GLY A 212 11.80 8.67 -8.78
CA GLY A 212 11.02 8.81 -7.55
C GLY A 212 9.84 9.78 -7.63
N ILE A 213 9.93 10.84 -8.44
CA ILE A 213 8.86 11.87 -8.50
C ILE A 213 7.53 11.27 -8.96
N ASP A 214 7.51 10.61 -10.11
CA ASP A 214 6.25 10.12 -10.70
C ASP A 214 5.86 8.71 -10.19
N SER A 215 6.79 8.00 -9.56
CA SER A 215 6.54 6.69 -8.94
C SER A 215 5.99 6.78 -7.52
N TYR A 216 5.90 7.99 -6.97
CA TYR A 216 5.33 8.19 -5.65
C TYR A 216 3.86 7.77 -5.63
N ILE A 217 3.55 6.85 -4.74
CA ILE A 217 2.21 6.41 -4.41
C ILE A 217 2.05 6.58 -2.91
N ALA A 218 1.00 7.28 -2.48
CA ALA A 218 0.74 7.48 -1.07
C ALA A 218 0.75 6.13 -0.31
N PRO A 219 1.39 6.07 0.88
CA PRO A 219 1.37 4.86 1.68
C PRO A 219 -0.05 4.45 2.06
N LEU A 220 -0.33 3.15 2.02
CA LEU A 220 -1.60 2.60 2.45
C LEU A 220 -1.85 2.96 3.94
N GLY A 221 -2.93 3.70 4.20
CA GLY A 221 -3.27 4.22 5.53
C GLY A 221 -4.31 3.40 6.28
N ALA A 222 -4.89 2.36 5.66
CA ALA A 222 -5.88 1.48 6.25
C ALA A 222 -5.58 0.01 5.93
N GLN A 223 -5.78 -0.86 6.92
CA GLN A 223 -5.55 -2.29 6.82
C GLN A 223 -6.80 -3.00 6.30
N ALA A 224 -6.61 -4.16 5.67
CA ALA A 224 -7.69 -4.93 5.04
C ALA A 224 -8.85 -5.31 5.97
N TRP A 225 -8.60 -5.52 7.26
CA TRP A 225 -9.63 -5.83 8.26
C TRP A 225 -10.30 -4.59 8.85
N GLN A 226 -9.82 -3.40 8.51
CA GLN A 226 -10.44 -2.16 8.93
C GLN A 226 -11.56 -1.83 7.93
N GLY A 227 -12.76 -1.55 8.46
CA GLY A 227 -13.95 -1.33 7.64
C GLY A 227 -13.86 -0.09 6.75
N ARG A 228 -14.91 0.13 5.95
CA ARG A 228 -15.09 1.25 5.03
C ARG A 228 -14.62 2.61 5.56
N SER A 229 -14.99 2.93 6.81
CA SER A 229 -14.66 4.22 7.43
C SER A 229 -13.15 4.44 7.55
N ALA A 230 -12.36 3.42 7.90
CA ALA A 230 -10.91 3.56 8.01
C ALA A 230 -10.25 3.90 6.67
N HIS A 231 -10.73 3.30 5.57
CA HIS A 231 -10.24 3.60 4.23
C HIS A 231 -10.60 5.02 3.78
N ILE A 232 -11.80 5.50 4.13
CA ILE A 232 -12.21 6.90 3.89
C ILE A 232 -11.34 7.87 4.68
N GLU A 233 -11.12 7.61 5.97
CA GLU A 233 -10.29 8.48 6.79
C GLU A 233 -8.81 8.44 6.36
N ALA A 234 -8.30 7.29 5.90
CA ALA A 234 -6.97 7.21 5.30
C ALA A 234 -6.85 8.07 4.04
N MET A 235 -7.86 8.03 3.16
CA MET A 235 -7.94 8.88 1.98
C MET A 235 -7.93 10.37 2.35
N ILE A 236 -8.81 10.77 3.27
CA ILE A 236 -8.94 12.19 3.67
C ILE A 236 -7.69 12.66 4.42
N LYS A 237 -7.13 11.86 5.33
CA LYS A 237 -5.88 12.16 6.04
C LYS A 237 -4.73 12.41 5.05
N GLN A 238 -4.67 11.64 3.97
CA GLN A 238 -3.67 11.88 2.93
C GLN A 238 -3.90 13.21 2.20
N ALA A 239 -5.14 13.56 1.88
CA ALA A 239 -5.46 14.85 1.27
C ALA A 239 -4.99 16.03 2.14
N TYR A 240 -5.20 15.95 3.47
CA TYR A 240 -4.74 16.98 4.41
C TYR A 240 -3.22 17.14 4.50
N LYS A 241 -2.42 16.13 4.11
CA LYS A 241 -0.96 16.30 4.03
C LYS A 241 -0.54 17.31 2.97
N TYR A 242 -1.40 17.55 1.97
CA TYR A 242 -1.17 18.57 0.95
C TYR A 242 -1.74 19.94 1.32
N MET A 243 -2.38 20.11 2.48
CA MET A 243 -3.02 21.38 2.84
C MET A 243 -2.05 22.55 2.67
N GLY A 244 -2.47 23.58 1.92
CA GLY A 244 -1.65 24.76 1.64
C GLY A 244 -0.60 24.59 0.53
N GLN A 245 -0.33 23.37 0.05
CA GLN A 245 0.59 23.14 -1.08
C GLN A 245 0.03 23.75 -2.37
N PRO A 246 0.89 24.23 -3.27
CA PRO A 246 0.45 24.93 -4.47
C PRO A 246 -0.33 24.01 -5.42
N TRP A 247 -1.26 24.61 -6.16
CA TRP A 247 -1.86 23.96 -7.31
C TRP A 247 -0.84 23.92 -8.46
N LEU A 248 -0.58 22.74 -9.03
CA LEU A 248 0.34 22.54 -10.14
C LEU A 248 -0.27 21.56 -11.15
N ALA A 249 -0.38 21.95 -12.41
CA ALA A 249 -1.07 21.17 -13.46
C ALA A 249 -0.36 19.82 -13.74
N GLY A 250 -1.12 18.73 -13.91
CA GLY A 250 -0.53 17.42 -14.23
C GLY A 250 0.36 16.85 -13.12
N CYS A 251 0.23 17.34 -11.88
CA CYS A 251 1.04 16.90 -10.73
C CYS A 251 0.27 15.92 -9.84
N SER A 252 0.81 14.70 -9.69
CA SER A 252 0.34 13.66 -8.76
C SER A 252 1.54 13.00 -8.08
N SER A 253 2.17 13.70 -7.15
CA SER A 253 3.39 13.24 -6.46
C SER A 253 3.31 13.50 -4.95
N SER A 254 4.41 13.30 -4.23
CA SER A 254 4.53 13.44 -2.77
C SER A 254 4.05 14.79 -2.24
N PRO A 255 3.50 14.87 -1.01
CA PRO A 255 3.06 16.12 -0.37
C PRO A 255 4.12 17.21 -0.20
N VAL A 256 5.40 16.88 -0.41
CA VAL A 256 6.49 17.89 -0.43
C VAL A 256 6.40 18.81 -1.66
N TYR A 257 5.55 18.47 -2.62
CA TYR A 257 5.26 19.24 -3.82
C TYR A 257 3.79 19.67 -3.85
N GLY A 258 3.42 20.43 -4.89
CA GLY A 258 2.03 20.68 -5.27
C GLY A 258 1.38 19.54 -6.05
N VAL A 259 0.06 19.65 -6.23
CA VAL A 259 -0.78 18.71 -6.97
C VAL A 259 -1.90 19.45 -7.70
N ASP A 260 -2.45 18.90 -8.77
CA ASP A 260 -3.72 19.39 -9.31
C ASP A 260 -4.92 18.69 -8.64
N CYS A 261 -6.13 19.02 -9.10
CA CYS A 261 -7.37 18.49 -8.55
C CYS A 261 -7.43 16.95 -8.58
N SER A 262 -7.08 16.34 -9.71
CA SER A 262 -7.09 14.89 -9.89
C SER A 262 -5.87 14.22 -9.28
N GLY A 263 -4.71 14.88 -9.24
CA GLY A 263 -3.53 14.43 -8.52
C GLY A 263 -3.76 14.29 -7.03
N LEU A 264 -4.43 15.27 -6.40
CA LEU A 264 -4.84 15.18 -5.00
C LEU A 264 -5.76 13.96 -4.77
N VAL A 265 -6.76 13.78 -5.63
CA VAL A 265 -7.70 12.65 -5.53
C VAL A 265 -6.99 11.32 -5.72
N MET A 266 -6.11 11.17 -6.72
CA MET A 266 -5.34 9.95 -6.95
C MET A 266 -4.49 9.56 -5.73
N GLN A 267 -3.69 10.50 -5.21
CA GLN A 267 -2.85 10.25 -4.04
C GLN A 267 -3.68 9.89 -2.81
N SER A 268 -4.83 10.54 -2.65
CA SER A 268 -5.76 10.22 -1.57
C SER A 268 -6.37 8.81 -1.74
N LEU A 269 -6.81 8.44 -2.95
CA LEU A 269 -7.35 7.11 -3.23
C LEU A 269 -6.34 6.01 -2.93
N TYR A 270 -5.07 6.20 -3.30
CA TYR A 270 -4.00 5.25 -3.00
C TYR A 270 -3.82 5.02 -1.50
N ALA A 271 -3.88 6.08 -0.69
CA ALA A 271 -3.81 5.96 0.77
C ALA A 271 -5.01 5.19 1.35
N GLY A 272 -6.19 5.37 0.76
CA GLY A 272 -7.36 4.54 1.05
C GLY A 272 -7.33 3.16 0.40
N GLY A 273 -6.31 2.81 -0.38
CA GLY A 273 -6.13 1.48 -0.99
C GLY A 273 -6.86 1.27 -2.31
N ILE A 274 -7.32 2.32 -3.00
CA ILE A 274 -7.87 2.21 -4.36
C ILE A 274 -6.83 2.68 -5.37
N SER A 275 -6.64 1.90 -6.43
CA SER A 275 -5.87 2.31 -7.61
C SER A 275 -6.84 2.70 -8.73
N PRO A 276 -6.92 3.97 -9.15
CA PRO A 276 -7.88 4.43 -10.16
C PRO A 276 -7.39 4.19 -11.60
N ILE A 277 -6.62 3.12 -11.82
CA ILE A 277 -6.10 2.77 -13.15
C ILE A 277 -7.23 2.67 -14.18
N PRO A 278 -7.02 3.17 -15.41
CA PRO A 278 -5.72 3.58 -15.99
C PRO A 278 -5.23 4.99 -15.59
N THR A 279 -6.05 5.81 -14.91
CA THR A 279 -5.61 7.10 -14.37
C THR A 279 -4.56 6.86 -13.28
N SER A 280 -3.34 7.33 -13.52
CA SER A 280 -2.16 6.97 -12.72
C SER A 280 -1.23 8.15 -12.53
N SER A 281 -0.46 8.16 -11.44
CA SER A 281 0.49 9.26 -11.14
C SER A 281 1.58 9.41 -12.19
N ILE A 282 2.02 8.30 -12.80
CA ILE A 282 3.02 8.33 -13.86
C ILE A 282 2.44 8.96 -15.13
N GLY A 283 1.29 8.46 -15.59
CA GLY A 283 0.64 8.96 -16.80
C GLY A 283 0.13 10.40 -16.66
N HIS A 284 -0.09 10.87 -15.44
CA HIS A 284 -0.75 12.15 -15.18
C HIS A 284 -0.04 13.37 -15.81
N ALA A 285 1.29 13.36 -15.84
CA ALA A 285 2.10 14.44 -16.43
C ALA A 285 2.24 14.37 -17.96
N HIS A 286 1.72 13.30 -18.60
CA HIS A 286 1.88 13.08 -20.03
C HIS A 286 0.83 13.87 -20.84
N PRO A 287 1.13 14.29 -22.07
CA PRO A 287 0.16 14.94 -22.94
C PRO A 287 -1.15 14.15 -23.06
N GLY A 288 -2.29 14.83 -23.04
CA GLY A 288 -3.63 14.24 -23.07
C GLY A 288 -4.20 13.83 -21.70
N ASN A 289 -3.43 14.02 -20.62
CA ASN A 289 -3.82 13.66 -19.25
C ASN A 289 -4.12 14.86 -18.35
N GLU A 290 -4.16 16.07 -18.92
CA GLU A 290 -4.39 17.36 -18.25
C GLU A 290 -5.74 17.38 -17.52
N TRP A 291 -6.68 16.57 -18.01
CA TRP A 291 -8.06 16.50 -17.50
C TRP A 291 -8.39 15.12 -16.94
N ASN A 292 -7.51 14.55 -16.12
CA ASN A 292 -7.78 13.25 -15.48
C ASN A 292 -9.03 13.25 -14.58
N SER A 293 -9.55 14.42 -14.18
CA SER A 293 -10.90 14.55 -13.62
C SER A 293 -11.99 14.00 -14.54
N ARG A 294 -11.85 14.15 -15.87
CA ARG A 294 -12.74 13.55 -16.89
C ARG A 294 -12.64 12.03 -16.89
N ASN A 295 -11.41 11.50 -16.81
CA ASN A 295 -11.18 10.05 -16.78
C ASN A 295 -11.80 9.42 -15.51
N LEU A 296 -11.58 10.04 -14.34
CA LEU A 296 -12.23 9.64 -13.09
C LEU A 296 -13.76 9.75 -13.17
N TRP A 297 -14.30 10.75 -13.87
CA TRP A 297 -15.75 10.89 -14.11
C TRP A 297 -16.31 9.85 -15.10
N ALA A 298 -15.52 9.41 -16.08
CA ALA A 298 -15.90 8.36 -17.02
C ALA A 298 -15.78 6.95 -16.41
N ASP A 299 -14.96 6.79 -15.38
CA ASP A 299 -14.66 5.49 -14.78
C ASP A 299 -15.89 4.81 -14.14
N ARG A 300 -16.33 3.71 -14.76
CA ARG A 300 -17.53 2.96 -14.34
C ARG A 300 -17.31 2.17 -13.04
N HIS A 301 -16.06 1.98 -12.61
CA HIS A 301 -15.72 1.28 -11.37
C HIS A 301 -15.78 2.18 -10.12
N LEU A 302 -16.07 3.46 -10.30
CA LEU A 302 -16.45 4.39 -9.24
C LEU A 302 -17.96 4.57 -9.24
N LYS A 303 -18.62 4.21 -8.13
CA LYS A 303 -20.10 4.18 -8.04
C LYS A 303 -20.68 5.59 -8.15
N ARG A 304 -21.54 5.85 -9.14
CA ARG A 304 -22.35 7.08 -9.16
C ARG A 304 -23.37 7.08 -8.03
N VAL A 305 -23.55 8.23 -7.39
CA VAL A 305 -24.49 8.42 -6.28
C VAL A 305 -25.30 9.70 -6.52
N PRO A 306 -26.62 9.73 -6.22
CA PRO A 306 -27.40 10.97 -6.25
C PRO A 306 -26.79 12.02 -5.34
N TYR A 307 -26.86 13.29 -5.73
CA TYR A 307 -26.30 14.40 -4.93
C TYR A 307 -26.87 14.44 -3.49
N SER A 308 -28.15 14.14 -3.31
CA SER A 308 -28.81 14.07 -2.00
C SER A 308 -28.27 12.97 -1.09
N GLN A 309 -27.62 11.94 -1.64
CA GLN A 309 -27.04 10.82 -0.89
C GLN A 309 -25.53 10.93 -0.71
N ARG A 310 -24.93 12.08 -1.04
CA ARG A 310 -23.49 12.33 -0.85
C ARG A 310 -23.12 12.18 0.62
N ARG A 311 -21.98 11.54 0.87
CA ARG A 311 -21.44 11.29 2.21
C ARG A 311 -19.95 11.58 2.20
N ARG A 312 -19.41 11.92 3.37
CA ARG A 312 -17.97 12.09 3.58
C ARG A 312 -17.20 10.95 2.90
N GLY A 313 -16.16 11.31 2.15
CA GLY A 313 -15.36 10.40 1.35
C GLY A 313 -15.86 10.16 -0.08
N ASP A 314 -16.99 10.75 -0.48
CA ASP A 314 -17.37 10.77 -1.90
C ASP A 314 -16.55 11.82 -2.67
N LEU A 315 -16.40 11.61 -3.97
CA LEU A 315 -15.79 12.54 -4.91
C LEU A 315 -16.87 13.42 -5.54
N VAL A 316 -16.64 14.73 -5.58
CA VAL A 316 -17.53 15.72 -6.19
C VAL A 316 -16.90 16.18 -7.50
N PHE A 317 -17.63 16.05 -8.60
CA PHE A 317 -17.20 16.52 -9.92
C PHE A 317 -17.97 17.76 -10.31
N TYR A 318 -17.30 18.64 -11.06
CA TYR A 318 -17.87 19.93 -11.48
C TYR A 318 -17.79 20.06 -13.01
N TYR A 319 -18.75 20.78 -13.57
CA TYR A 319 -18.67 21.26 -14.94
C TYR A 319 -17.97 22.62 -14.97
N GLN A 320 -17.24 22.89 -16.05
CA GLN A 320 -16.79 24.24 -16.35
C GLN A 320 -18.02 25.12 -16.59
N PRO A 321 -18.17 26.27 -15.90
CA PRO A 321 -19.32 27.15 -16.05
C PRO A 321 -19.62 27.48 -17.51
N GLY A 322 -20.90 27.45 -17.89
CA GLY A 322 -21.34 27.71 -19.27
C GLY A 322 -21.06 26.56 -20.26
N THR A 323 -20.50 25.44 -19.80
CA THR A 323 -20.27 24.25 -20.63
C THR A 323 -20.81 22.99 -19.94
N HIS A 324 -20.77 21.86 -20.64
CA HIS A 324 -21.06 20.54 -20.07
C HIS A 324 -19.81 19.66 -19.96
N ILE A 325 -18.64 20.29 -19.82
CA ILE A 325 -17.34 19.61 -19.80
C ILE A 325 -16.85 19.51 -18.36
N ILE A 326 -16.47 18.31 -17.92
CA ILE A 326 -15.84 18.12 -16.61
C ILE A 326 -14.48 18.81 -16.60
N TRP A 327 -14.23 19.60 -15.57
CA TRP A 327 -13.00 20.37 -15.41
C TRP A 327 -12.35 20.20 -14.03
N HIS A 328 -13.10 19.78 -13.01
CA HIS A 328 -12.61 19.73 -11.64
C HIS A 328 -13.19 18.56 -10.84
N VAL A 329 -12.43 18.10 -9.84
CA VAL A 329 -12.84 17.09 -8.88
C VAL A 329 -12.33 17.46 -7.47
N ALA A 330 -13.14 17.17 -6.45
CA ALA A 330 -12.81 17.40 -5.05
C ALA A 330 -13.26 16.23 -4.16
N ILE A 331 -12.78 16.16 -2.92
CA ILE A 331 -13.16 15.14 -1.93
C ILE A 331 -14.16 15.76 -0.94
N TYR A 332 -15.35 15.17 -0.83
CA TYR A 332 -16.40 15.63 0.08
C TYR A 332 -16.07 15.29 1.53
N LEU A 333 -16.14 16.30 2.40
CA LEU A 333 -15.82 16.17 3.83
C LEU A 333 -17.05 15.94 4.71
N GLY A 334 -18.25 16.10 4.15
CA GLY A 334 -19.49 16.30 4.92
C GLY A 334 -19.83 17.78 5.03
N GLU A 335 -21.03 18.08 5.54
CA GLU A 335 -21.45 19.45 5.89
C GLU A 335 -21.24 20.49 4.77
N ASN A 336 -21.49 20.12 3.52
CA ASN A 336 -21.29 21.01 2.37
C ASN A 336 -19.86 21.56 2.23
N ARG A 337 -18.85 20.82 2.69
CA ARG A 337 -17.44 21.17 2.54
C ARG A 337 -16.69 20.14 1.72
N VAL A 338 -15.67 20.60 1.00
CA VAL A 338 -14.74 19.77 0.25
C VAL A 338 -13.30 20.13 0.57
N ILE A 339 -12.39 19.15 0.50
CA ILE A 339 -10.96 19.41 0.32
C ILE A 339 -10.60 19.20 -1.15
N GLU A 340 -9.77 20.07 -1.68
CA GLU A 340 -9.43 20.09 -3.10
C GLU A 340 -8.08 20.75 -3.35
N SER A 341 -7.57 20.59 -4.58
CA SER A 341 -6.51 21.43 -5.10
C SER A 341 -7.06 22.31 -6.21
N TRP A 342 -7.06 23.62 -6.01
CA TRP A 342 -7.52 24.62 -6.97
C TRP A 342 -6.62 25.86 -6.86
N PRO A 343 -6.36 26.63 -7.93
CA PRO A 343 -5.52 27.82 -7.83
C PRO A 343 -5.93 28.75 -6.66
N PRO A 344 -4.99 29.14 -5.77
CA PRO A 344 -3.54 28.90 -5.87
C PRO A 344 -3.04 27.62 -5.17
N ARG A 345 -3.86 26.92 -4.37
CA ARG A 345 -3.40 25.89 -3.43
C ARG A 345 -4.46 24.87 -3.03
N VAL A 346 -4.01 23.82 -2.35
CA VAL A 346 -4.89 22.88 -1.67
C VAL A 346 -5.54 23.54 -0.46
N MET A 347 -6.86 23.40 -0.34
CA MET A 347 -7.66 24.10 0.66
C MET A 347 -8.96 23.35 0.98
N VAL A 348 -9.58 23.72 2.10
CA VAL A 348 -10.99 23.41 2.37
C VAL A 348 -11.86 24.56 1.90
N GLN A 349 -12.91 24.24 1.16
CA GLN A 349 -13.87 25.20 0.62
C GLN A 349 -15.30 24.69 0.78
N PRO A 350 -16.30 25.57 0.68
CA PRO A 350 -17.67 25.15 0.41
C PRO A 350 -17.74 24.24 -0.83
N ILE A 351 -18.63 23.26 -0.83
CA ILE A 351 -18.87 22.37 -1.97
C ILE A 351 -19.31 23.15 -3.21
N VAL A 352 -19.92 24.32 -3.03
CA VAL A 352 -20.27 25.25 -4.10
C VAL A 352 -19.76 26.63 -3.73
N ASN A 353 -19.04 27.29 -4.65
CA ASN A 353 -18.60 28.68 -4.52
C ASN A 353 -18.65 29.37 -5.90
N SER A 354 -18.24 30.64 -5.99
CA SER A 354 -18.29 31.41 -7.25
C SER A 354 -17.45 30.82 -8.38
N GLN A 355 -16.36 30.11 -8.06
CA GLN A 355 -15.47 29.49 -9.04
C GLN A 355 -15.96 28.08 -9.43
N ARG A 356 -16.66 27.39 -8.53
CA ARG A 356 -17.19 26.04 -8.71
C ARG A 356 -18.65 25.98 -8.30
N ASN A 357 -19.50 26.52 -9.16
CA ASN A 357 -20.93 26.65 -8.94
C ASN A 357 -21.77 25.56 -9.62
N VAL A 358 -21.22 24.81 -10.57
CA VAL A 358 -21.95 23.78 -11.32
C VAL A 358 -21.43 22.38 -10.96
N ILE A 359 -22.18 21.65 -10.14
CA ILE A 359 -21.87 20.25 -9.81
C ILE A 359 -22.33 19.34 -10.94
N ALA A 360 -21.42 18.51 -11.44
CA ALA A 360 -21.72 17.49 -12.44
C ALA A 360 -22.25 16.19 -11.83
N GLY A 361 -21.77 15.84 -10.63
CA GLY A 361 -22.28 14.70 -9.90
C GLY A 361 -21.30 14.14 -8.88
N ILE A 362 -21.71 13.04 -8.25
CA ILE A 362 -21.00 12.43 -7.13
C ILE A 362 -20.57 11.01 -7.50
N LYS A 363 -19.34 10.64 -7.13
CA LYS A 363 -18.90 9.24 -7.16
C LYS A 363 -18.36 8.76 -5.82
N ARG A 364 -18.71 7.54 -5.45
CA ARG A 364 -18.33 6.88 -4.20
C ARG A 364 -17.22 5.85 -4.45
N PRO A 365 -15.99 6.11 -3.98
CA PRO A 365 -14.89 5.17 -4.17
C PRO A 365 -14.98 3.96 -3.24
N PHE A 366 -15.40 4.16 -1.98
CA PHE A 366 -15.54 3.09 -0.99
C PHE A 366 -17.03 2.78 -0.75
N ILE A 367 -17.46 1.55 -1.03
CA ILE A 367 -18.88 1.14 -1.13
C ILE A 367 -19.30 0.25 0.05
#